data_AF-I7GJM5-F1
#
_entry.id   AF-I7GJM5-F1
#
_cell.length_a   1.000
_cell.length_b   1.000
_cell.length_c   1.000
_cell.angle_alpha   90.00
_cell.angle_beta   90.00
_cell.angle_gamma   90.00
#
_symmetry.space_group_name_H-M   'P 1'
#
loop_
_entity.id
_entity.type
_entity.pdbx_description
1 polymer ?
#
loop_
_entity_poly.entity_id
_entity_poly.type
_entity_poly.pdbx_seq_one_letter_code
_entity_poly.pdbx_strand_id
1 'polypeptide(L)'
;MKFQYKEDHPFEYRKKEGEKIRKKYPDRVPVIVEKAPKARVPDLDKRKYLVPSDLTVGQFYFLIRKRIHLRPEDNHEEDYFLYVAYSDESVYGK
;
A
#
# COMPACT_ATOMS: atom_id res chain seq x y z
N MET A 1 -11.68 4.55 -1.89
CA MET A 1 -11.24 3.14 -1.99
C MET A 1 -11.58 2.40 -0.71
N LYS A 2 -12.00 1.14 -0.79
CA LYS A 2 -12.26 0.30 0.39
C LYS A 2 -11.08 -0.67 0.54
N PHE A 3 -10.25 -0.47 1.56
CA PHE A 3 -9.13 -1.35 1.88
C PHE A 3 -9.55 -2.35 2.95
N GLN A 4 -9.34 -3.63 2.68
CA GLN A 4 -9.69 -4.70 3.61
C GLN A 4 -8.92 -4.55 4.93
N TYR A 5 -7.66 -4.11 4.87
CA TYR A 5 -6.86 -3.81 6.06
C TYR A 5 -7.54 -2.82 7.03
N LYS A 6 -8.29 -1.84 6.52
CA LYS A 6 -9.01 -0.87 7.36
C LYS A 6 -10.26 -1.46 8.02
N GLU A 7 -10.83 -2.51 7.44
CA GLU A 7 -11.97 -3.25 7.98
C GLU A 7 -11.51 -4.28 9.01
N ASP A 8 -10.39 -4.96 8.74
CA ASP A 8 -9.81 -5.97 9.63
C ASP A 8 -9.21 -5.35 10.91
N HIS A 9 -8.76 -4.09 10.83
CA HIS A 9 -8.07 -3.40 11.91
C HIS A 9 -8.69 -2.04 12.23
N PRO A 10 -9.22 -1.85 13.46
CA PRO A 10 -9.73 -0.55 13.91
C PRO A 10 -8.70 0.56 13.79
N PHE A 11 -9.17 1.79 13.58
CA PHE A 11 -8.32 2.98 13.40
C PHE A 11 -7.28 3.14 14.52
N GLU A 12 -7.69 3.02 15.78
CA GLU A 12 -6.80 3.16 16.93
C GLU A 12 -5.65 2.14 16.95
N TYR A 13 -5.92 0.92 16.45
CA TYR A 13 -4.88 -0.09 16.31
C TYR A 13 -3.89 0.31 15.21
N ARG A 14 -4.40 0.69 14.02
CA ARG A 14 -3.57 1.11 12.88
C ARG A 14 -2.69 2.30 13.23
N LYS A 15 -3.26 3.31 13.89
CA LYS A 15 -2.53 4.50 14.33
C LYS A 15 -1.39 4.17 15.29
N LYS A 16 -1.65 3.38 16.34
CA LYS A 16 -0.62 2.95 17.31
C LYS A 16 0.49 2.15 16.63
N GLU A 17 0.13 1.27 15.70
CA GLU A 17 1.11 0.48 14.95
C GLU A 17 1.96 1.37 14.04
N GLY A 18 1.32 2.28 13.29
CA GLY A 18 1.97 3.26 12.42
C GLY A 18 2.96 4.15 13.17
N GLU A 19 2.55 4.69 14.32
CA GLU A 19 3.42 5.48 15.19
C GLU A 19 4.62 4.67 15.71
N LYS A 20 4.38 3.44 16.16
CA LYS A 20 5.44 2.55 16.66
C LYS A 20 6.46 2.22 15.57
N ILE A 21 6.00 1.90 14.36
CA ILE A 21 6.89 1.50 13.28
C ILE A 21 7.67 2.69 12.71
N ARG A 22 7.07 3.87 12.61
CA ARG A 22 7.75 5.10 12.21
C ARG A 22 8.80 5.55 13.22
N LYS A 23 8.53 5.39 14.53
CA LYS A 23 9.55 5.63 15.57
C LYS A 23 10.72 4.64 15.46
N LYS A 24 10.44 3.38 15.11
CA LYS A 24 11.46 2.34 14.97
C LYS A 24 12.31 2.49 13.71
N TYR A 25 11.71 3.00 12.63
CA TYR A 25 12.35 3.18 11.32
C TYR A 25 12.00 4.57 10.75
N PRO A 26 12.66 5.63 11.22
CA PRO A 26 12.30 7.02 10.88
C PRO A 26 12.45 7.33 9.39
N ASP A 27 13.43 6.71 8.72
CA ASP A 27 13.71 6.91 7.29
C ASP A 27 12.86 6.00 6.39
N ARG A 28 11.79 5.41 6.94
CA ARG A 28 10.92 4.50 6.20
C ARG A 28 9.44 4.80 6.41
N VAL A 29 8.69 4.57 5.34
CA VAL A 29 7.24 4.75 5.27
C VAL A 29 6.58 3.37 5.28
N PRO A 30 5.66 3.09 6.21
CA PRO A 30 4.85 1.88 6.14
C PRO A 30 3.79 2.02 5.05
N VAL A 31 3.70 1.00 4.18
CA VAL A 31 2.80 0.99 3.02
C VAL A 31 1.93 -0.26 3.04
N ILE A 32 0.62 -0.07 2.91
CA ILE A 32 -0.35 -1.14 2.69
C ILE A 32 -0.61 -1.24 1.19
N VAL A 33 -0.42 -2.43 0.63
CA VAL A 33 -0.65 -2.73 -0.78
C VAL A 33 -1.70 -3.83 -0.89
N GLU A 34 -2.83 -3.52 -1.52
CA GLU A 34 -3.93 -4.46 -1.70
C GLU A 34 -4.39 -4.51 -3.16
N LYS A 35 -4.93 -5.66 -3.56
CA LYS A 35 -5.52 -5.82 -4.88
C LYS A 35 -6.83 -5.06 -4.95
N ALA A 36 -7.09 -4.34 -6.05
CA ALA A 36 -8.41 -3.75 -6.26
C ALA A 36 -9.47 -4.87 -6.39
N PRO A 37 -10.70 -4.69 -5.88
CA PRO A 37 -11.69 -5.77 -5.77
C PRO A 37 -12.03 -6.53 -7.06
N LYS A 38 -11.84 -5.90 -8.22
CA LYS A 38 -12.13 -6.47 -9.55
C LYS A 38 -10.90 -6.80 -10.38
N ALA A 39 -9.70 -6.54 -9.86
CA ALA A 39 -8.49 -6.70 -10.64
C ALA A 39 -8.23 -8.17 -10.95
N ARG A 40 -7.96 -8.49 -12.23
CA ARG A 40 -7.72 -9.84 -12.74
C ARG A 40 -6.24 -10.21 -12.69
N VAL A 41 -5.67 -10.03 -11.51
CA VAL A 41 -4.24 -10.20 -11.27
C VAL A 41 -3.98 -11.04 -10.03
N PRO A 42 -2.82 -11.71 -9.97
CA PRO A 42 -2.45 -12.51 -8.81
C PRO A 42 -2.39 -11.65 -7.55
N ASP A 43 -2.72 -12.26 -6.42
CA ASP A 43 -2.52 -11.63 -5.13
C ASP A 43 -1.03 -11.56 -4.77
N LEU A 44 -0.64 -10.51 -4.06
CA LEU A 44 0.69 -10.38 -3.48
C LEU A 44 0.86 -11.34 -2.30
N ASP A 45 2.07 -11.86 -2.16
CA ASP A 45 2.53 -12.65 -1.02
C ASP A 45 2.46 -11.87 0.31
N LYS A 46 2.70 -10.56 0.23
CA LYS A 46 2.69 -9.65 1.37
C LYS A 46 1.90 -8.39 1.04
N ARG A 47 1.16 -7.90 2.03
CA ARG A 47 0.37 -6.66 1.94
C ARG A 47 1.01 -5.47 2.66
N LYS A 48 1.96 -5.71 3.57
CA LYS A 48 2.62 -4.67 4.38
C LYS A 48 4.08 -4.52 3.99
N TYR A 49 4.49 -3.31 3.63
CA TYR A 49 5.84 -2.98 3.20
C TYR A 49 6.41 -1.82 4.01
N LEU A 50 7.74 -1.77 4.10
CA LEU A 50 8.47 -0.69 4.76
C LEU A 50 9.45 -0.11 3.76
N VAL A 51 9.08 1.04 3.20
CA VAL A 51 9.71 1.61 2.01
C VAL A 51 10.61 2.77 2.43
N PRO A 52 11.87 2.88 1.93
CA PRO A 52 12.71 4.04 2.18
C PRO A 52 12.00 5.34 1.77
N SER A 53 12.14 6.41 2.56
CA SER A 53 11.47 7.70 2.30
C SER A 53 12.02 8.45 1.08
N ASP A 54 13.24 8.12 0.66
CA ASP A 54 13.90 8.62 -0.56
C ASP A 54 13.52 7.84 -1.81
N LEU A 55 12.80 6.71 -1.66
CA LEU A 55 12.32 5.93 -2.78
C LEU A 55 11.15 6.67 -3.45
N THR A 56 11.36 7.04 -4.72
CA THR A 56 10.29 7.64 -5.52
C THR A 56 9.13 6.66 -5.72
N VAL A 57 7.92 7.19 -5.89
CA VAL A 57 6.74 6.41 -6.23
C VAL A 57 7.01 5.51 -7.45
N GLY A 58 7.71 6.03 -8.48
CA GLY A 58 8.06 5.26 -9.67
C GLY A 58 8.98 4.06 -9.40
N GLN A 59 9.95 4.20 -8.49
CA GLN A 59 10.81 3.09 -8.05
C GLN A 59 10.03 2.07 -7.21
N PHE A 60 9.16 2.53 -6.30
CA PHE A 60 8.29 1.65 -5.53
C PHE A 60 7.35 0.85 -6.44
N TYR A 61 6.72 1.55 -7.38
CA TYR A 61 5.88 0.99 -8.41
C TYR A 61 6.62 -0.05 -9.26
N PHE A 62 7.87 0.21 -9.67
CA PHE A 62 8.68 -0.79 -10.38
C PHE A 62 8.91 -2.07 -9.56
N LEU A 63 9.19 -1.94 -8.26
CA LEU A 63 9.37 -3.09 -7.36
C LEU A 63 8.09 -3.92 -7.21
N ILE A 64 6.95 -3.25 -7.03
CA ILE A 64 5.64 -3.90 -6.96
C ILE A 64 5.30 -4.53 -8.31
N ARG A 65 5.46 -3.82 -9.42
CA ARG A 65 5.25 -4.34 -10.79
C ARG A 65 6.13 -5.55 -11.10
N LYS A 66 7.38 -5.61 -10.63
CA LYS A 66 8.22 -6.81 -10.81
C LYS A 66 7.63 -8.04 -10.10
N ARG A 67 6.84 -7.84 -9.04
CA ARG A 67 6.12 -8.92 -8.34
C ARG A 67 4.78 -9.28 -8.98
N ILE A 68 4.06 -8.33 -9.60
CA ILE A 68 2.66 -8.51 -10.03
C ILE A 68 2.30 -8.09 -11.46
N HIS A 69 3.24 -7.60 -12.27
CA HIS A 69 3.05 -7.21 -13.69
C HIS A 69 1.97 -6.12 -13.98
N LEU A 70 1.89 -5.00 -13.23
CA LEU A 70 0.75 -4.05 -13.29
C LEU A 70 1.04 -2.54 -13.50
N ARG A 71 -0.02 -1.72 -13.74
CA ARG A 71 -0.07 -0.25 -14.05
C ARG A 71 -0.40 0.66 -12.83
N PRO A 72 -0.06 1.97 -12.81
CA PRO A 72 0.07 2.80 -11.57
C PRO A 72 -1.15 3.66 -11.17
N GLU A 73 -1.41 3.85 -9.84
CA GLU A 73 -2.30 4.88 -9.21
C GLU A 73 -1.88 5.19 -7.73
N ASP A 74 -2.05 6.43 -7.22
CA ASP A 74 -1.56 6.94 -5.90
C ASP A 74 -2.65 7.60 -5.01
N ASN A 75 -2.56 7.50 -3.66
CA ASN A 75 -3.12 8.43 -2.65
C ASN A 75 -2.58 8.19 -1.21
N HIS A 76 -2.38 9.25 -0.41
CA HIS A 76 -1.94 9.21 1.02
C HIS A 76 -3.09 9.48 2.00
N GLU A 77 -3.03 8.94 3.24
CA GLU A 77 -4.06 9.13 4.30
C GLU A 77 -3.51 9.41 5.72
N GLU A 78 -4.40 9.77 6.65
CA GLU A 78 -4.11 10.33 7.99
C GLU A 78 -3.60 9.32 9.04
N ASP A 79 -3.69 8.02 8.76
CA ASP A 79 -3.26 6.95 9.68
C ASP A 79 -1.77 6.59 9.55
N TYR A 80 -1.00 7.44 8.87
CA TYR A 80 0.43 7.28 8.57
C TYR A 80 0.78 6.10 7.66
N PHE A 81 -0.20 5.40 7.08
CA PHE A 81 0.04 4.43 6.01
C PHE A 81 -0.19 5.08 4.65
N LEU A 82 0.69 4.76 3.70
CA LEU A 82 0.37 4.93 2.29
C LEU A 82 -0.44 3.71 1.84
N TYR A 83 -1.57 3.94 1.19
CA TYR A 83 -2.41 2.87 0.66
C TYR A 83 -2.33 2.88 -0.85
N VAL A 84 -1.82 1.78 -1.41
CA VAL A 84 -1.72 1.59 -2.86
C VAL A 84 -2.64 0.45 -3.25
N ALA A 85 -3.58 0.70 -4.15
CA ALA A 85 -4.25 -0.40 -4.85
C ALA A 85 -3.64 -0.59 -6.23
N TYR A 86 -3.59 -1.84 -6.66
CA TYR A 86 -3.20 -2.19 -8.02
C TYR A 86 -4.36 -2.81 -8.79
N SER A 87 -4.44 -2.45 -10.07
CA SER A 87 -5.43 -2.97 -11.02
C SER A 87 -4.79 -3.15 -12.40
N ASP A 88 -5.28 -4.12 -13.16
CA ASP A 88 -4.99 -4.26 -14.59
C ASP A 88 -5.71 -3.20 -15.43
N GLU A 89 -6.80 -2.64 -14.90
CA GLU A 89 -7.54 -1.52 -15.48
C GLU A 89 -6.93 -0.18 -15.06
N SER A 90 -6.94 0.81 -15.96
CA SER A 90 -6.46 2.18 -15.69
C SER A 90 -7.45 3.03 -14.88
N VAL A 91 -8.53 2.42 -14.38
CA VAL A 91 -9.55 3.07 -13.56
C VAL A 91 -9.91 2.11 -12.42
N TYR A 92 -9.66 2.52 -11.18
CA TYR A 92 -10.01 1.74 -10.00
C TYR A 92 -11.49 1.30 -9.97
N GLY A 93 -11.72 0.00 -9.83
CA GLY A 93 -13.05 -0.58 -9.57
C GLY A 93 -13.98 -0.73 -10.78
N LYS A 94 -13.48 -0.50 -12.00
CA LYS A 94 -14.19 -0.92 -13.20
C LYS A 94 -14.02 -2.42 -13.45
#